data_AF-A0A6B3EJV1-F1
#
_entry.id   AF-A0A6B3EJV1-F1
#
_cell.length_a   1.000
_cell.length_b   1.000
_cell.length_c   1.000
_cell.angle_alpha   90.00
_cell.angle_beta   90.00
_cell.angle_gamma   90.00
#
_symmetry.space_group_name_H-M   'P 1'
#
loop_
_entity.id
_entity.type
_entity.pdbx_description
1 polymer ?
#
loop_
_entity_poly.entity_id
_entity_poly.type
_entity_poly.pdbx_seq_one_letter_code
_entity_poly.pdbx_strand_id
1 'polypeptide(L)'
;LGDQTLFTGLERSITYRWFAAPGTVRPLYPAEDHTLRGRFFASELRTAYAREGKGGRAEEIAEALLARSEEFAALWAAHEVGLPQTETKRVRHPDLGVLDLYCQVLVDPAQWQSLL
;
A
#
# COMPACT_ATOMS: atom_id res chain seq x y z
N LEU A 1 1.83 -1.62 -12.20
CA LEU A 1 2.19 -2.08 -13.56
C LEU A 1 2.07 -3.59 -13.58
N GLY A 2 1.41 -4.15 -14.59
CA GLY A 2 1.10 -5.57 -14.67
C GLY A 2 -0.30 -5.92 -14.18
N ASP A 3 -0.75 -7.10 -14.57
CA ASP A 3 -2.09 -7.63 -14.31
C ASP A 3 -2.30 -7.91 -12.81
N GLN A 4 -3.20 -7.14 -12.19
CA GLN A 4 -3.52 -7.26 -10.77
C GLN A 4 -4.64 -8.27 -10.51
N THR A 5 -5.31 -8.79 -11.54
CA THR A 5 -6.45 -9.71 -11.41
C THR A 5 -6.02 -11.12 -11.02
N LEU A 6 -4.74 -11.44 -11.20
CA LEU A 6 -4.13 -12.73 -10.86
C LEU A 6 -4.00 -12.95 -9.34
N PHE A 7 -4.08 -11.89 -8.54
CA PHE A 7 -3.92 -11.99 -7.09
C PHE A 7 -5.25 -12.33 -6.41
N THR A 8 -5.19 -13.22 -5.43
CA THR A 8 -6.36 -13.68 -4.64
C THR A 8 -6.07 -13.57 -3.14
N GLY A 9 -7.11 -13.57 -2.32
CA GLY A 9 -6.92 -13.50 -0.86
C GLY A 9 -6.15 -12.25 -0.45
N LEU A 10 -5.23 -12.37 0.53
CA LEU A 10 -4.49 -11.23 1.08
C LEU A 10 -3.57 -10.56 0.05
N GLU A 11 -3.08 -11.34 -0.90
CA GLU A 11 -2.26 -10.88 -2.02
C GLU A 11 -2.99 -9.86 -2.90
N ARG A 12 -4.32 -9.73 -2.84
CA ARG A 12 -5.04 -8.63 -3.56
C ARG A 12 -4.66 -7.24 -3.05
N SER A 13 -4.18 -7.13 -1.81
CA SER A 13 -3.75 -5.86 -1.23
C SER A 13 -2.30 -5.56 -1.61
N ILE A 14 -2.07 -4.43 -2.27
CA ILE A 14 -0.71 -3.95 -2.56
C ILE A 14 0.08 -3.69 -1.27
N THR A 15 -0.58 -3.21 -0.21
CA THR A 15 0.04 -3.03 1.11
C THR A 15 0.50 -4.37 1.67
N TYR A 16 -0.32 -5.42 1.57
CA TYR A 16 0.09 -6.76 1.99
C TYR A 16 1.36 -7.20 1.24
N ARG A 17 1.34 -7.13 -0.09
CA ARG A 17 2.47 -7.58 -0.91
C ARG A 17 3.74 -6.76 -0.69
N TRP A 18 3.61 -5.46 -0.43
CA TRP A 18 4.75 -4.57 -0.14
C TRP A 18 5.63 -5.10 1.01
N PHE A 19 4.99 -5.64 2.04
CA PHE A 19 5.65 -6.13 3.24
C PHE A 19 5.86 -7.65 3.25
N ALA A 20 4.94 -8.43 2.67
CA ALA A 20 5.01 -9.89 2.65
C ALA A 20 5.92 -10.44 1.54
N ALA A 21 6.07 -9.71 0.43
CA ALA A 21 6.87 -10.11 -0.72
C ALA A 21 7.66 -8.91 -1.28
N PRO A 22 8.60 -8.33 -0.50
CA PRO A 22 9.30 -7.11 -0.90
C PRO A 22 10.03 -7.26 -2.24
N GLY A 23 10.53 -8.46 -2.57
CA GLY A 23 11.21 -8.75 -3.83
C GLY A 23 10.33 -8.65 -5.09
N THR A 24 9.00 -8.68 -4.98
CA THR A 24 8.11 -8.61 -6.16
C THR A 24 7.58 -7.19 -6.38
N VAL A 25 7.26 -6.47 -5.30
CA VAL A 25 6.61 -5.14 -5.40
C VAL A 25 7.61 -3.99 -5.37
N ARG A 26 8.65 -4.06 -4.52
CA ARG A 26 9.61 -2.94 -4.38
C ARG A 26 10.35 -2.60 -5.68
N PRO A 27 10.75 -3.55 -6.54
CA PRO A 27 11.42 -3.22 -7.80
C PRO A 27 10.59 -2.35 -8.76
N LEU A 28 9.27 -2.26 -8.56
CA LEU A 28 8.38 -1.39 -9.33
C LEU A 28 8.53 0.09 -8.97
N TYR A 29 9.27 0.43 -7.91
CA TYR A 29 9.49 1.80 -7.45
C TYR A 29 10.99 2.09 -7.35
N PRO A 30 11.44 3.33 -7.56
CA PRO A 30 12.81 3.74 -7.24
C PRO A 30 13.17 3.40 -5.80
N ALA A 31 14.41 2.95 -5.55
CA ALA A 31 14.83 2.47 -4.24
C ALA A 31 14.76 3.58 -3.17
N GLU A 32 15.07 4.80 -3.56
CA GLU A 32 15.00 5.99 -2.72
C GLU A 32 13.56 6.30 -2.25
N ASP A 33 12.53 5.80 -2.94
CA ASP A 33 11.14 6.01 -2.55
C ASP A 33 10.63 4.93 -1.58
N HIS A 34 11.34 3.80 -1.41
CA HIS A 34 10.81 2.65 -0.66
C HIS A 34 10.43 2.99 0.78
N THR A 35 11.25 3.79 1.48
CA THR A 35 10.95 4.22 2.84
C THR A 35 9.65 5.03 2.91
N LEU A 36 9.46 5.98 1.99
CA LEU A 36 8.25 6.79 1.92
C LEU A 36 7.03 5.92 1.57
N ARG A 37 7.18 5.00 0.61
CA ARG A 37 6.12 4.08 0.20
C ARG A 37 5.68 3.15 1.33
N GLY A 38 6.62 2.60 2.10
CA GLY A 38 6.31 1.75 3.25
C GLY A 38 5.50 2.49 4.30
N ARG A 39 5.94 3.69 4.71
CA ARG A 39 5.21 4.55 5.65
C ARG A 39 3.80 4.87 5.15
N PHE A 40 3.68 5.27 3.89
CA PHE A 40 2.39 5.54 3.27
C PHE A 40 1.45 4.33 3.32
N PHE A 41 1.90 3.15 2.91
CA PHE A 41 1.08 1.94 2.92
C PHE A 41 0.64 1.52 4.32
N ALA A 42 1.52 1.66 5.33
CA ALA A 42 1.17 1.40 6.73
C ALA A 42 0.12 2.40 7.26
N SER A 43 0.27 3.68 6.92
CA SER A 43 -0.70 4.73 7.26
C SER A 43 -2.07 4.48 6.61
N GLU A 44 -2.11 4.13 5.33
CA GLU A 44 -3.36 3.84 4.62
C GLU A 44 -4.10 2.62 5.19
N LEU A 45 -3.36 1.56 5.54
CA LEU A 45 -3.96 0.39 6.19
C LEU A 45 -4.54 0.76 7.55
N ARG A 46 -3.91 1.66 8.30
CA ARG A 46 -4.45 2.15 9.57
C ARG A 46 -5.73 2.95 9.37
N THR A 47 -5.79 3.81 8.36
CA THR A 47 -7.01 4.54 7.99
C THR A 47 -8.14 3.56 7.66
N ALA A 48 -7.86 2.52 6.87
CA ALA A 48 -8.84 1.47 6.55
C ALA A 48 -9.28 0.70 7.79
N TYR A 49 -8.34 0.30 8.65
CA TYR A 49 -8.63 -0.40 9.91
C TYR A 49 -9.54 0.41 10.82
N ALA A 50 -9.28 1.71 10.98
CA ALA A 50 -10.11 2.59 11.80
C ALA A 50 -11.54 2.75 11.25
N ARG A 51 -11.72 2.62 9.93
CA ARG A 51 -13.02 2.72 9.26
C ARG A 51 -13.83 1.42 9.30
N GLU A 52 -13.18 0.28 9.04
CA GLU A 52 -13.84 -1.02 8.96
C GLU A 52 -14.18 -1.61 10.33
N GLY A 53 -13.39 -1.26 11.36
CA GLY A 53 -13.54 -1.84 12.70
C GLY A 53 -13.10 -3.30 12.78
N LYS A 54 -13.46 -3.96 13.90
CA LYS A 54 -13.06 -5.35 14.19
C LYS A 54 -13.78 -6.35 13.27
N GLY A 55 -13.09 -7.43 12.92
CA GLY A 55 -13.49 -8.45 11.96
C GLY A 55 -13.37 -8.00 10.50
N GLY A 56 -12.82 -6.81 10.26
CA GLY A 56 -12.66 -6.22 8.93
C GLY A 56 -11.48 -6.81 8.17
N ARG A 57 -11.46 -6.58 6.85
CA ARG A 57 -10.39 -7.05 5.98
C ARG A 57 -9.06 -6.40 6.32
N ALA A 58 -9.09 -5.14 6.76
CA ALA A 58 -7.91 -4.42 7.21
C ALA A 58 -7.26 -5.05 8.45
N GLU A 59 -8.06 -5.60 9.38
CA GLU A 59 -7.55 -6.33 10.56
C GLU A 59 -6.81 -7.59 10.13
N GLU A 60 -7.43 -8.41 9.27
CA GLU A 60 -6.80 -9.63 8.75
C GLU A 60 -5.46 -9.34 8.07
N ILE A 61 -5.35 -8.24 7.30
CA ILE A 61 -4.09 -7.83 6.68
C ILE A 61 -3.07 -7.40 7.75
N ALA A 62 -3.48 -6.57 8.71
CA ALA A 62 -2.59 -6.03 9.73
C ALA A 62 -2.01 -7.14 10.62
N GLU A 63 -2.85 -8.03 11.15
CA GLU A 63 -2.43 -9.16 11.99
C GLU A 63 -1.45 -10.06 11.24
N ALA A 64 -1.81 -10.39 10.01
CA ALA A 64 -0.99 -11.22 9.15
C ALA A 64 0.39 -10.55 8.96
N LEU A 65 0.43 -9.24 8.65
CA LEU A 65 1.68 -8.50 8.42
C LEU A 65 2.54 -8.36 9.68
N LEU A 66 1.92 -8.12 10.84
CA LEU A 66 2.60 -8.08 12.14
C LEU A 66 3.36 -9.38 12.44
N ALA A 67 2.80 -10.52 12.04
CA ALA A 67 3.43 -11.83 12.25
C ALA A 67 4.62 -12.12 11.32
N ARG A 68 4.79 -11.38 10.22
CA ARG A 68 5.76 -11.73 9.16
C ARG A 68 6.76 -10.66 8.78
N SER A 69 6.55 -9.40 9.17
CA SER A 69 7.38 -8.28 8.73
C SER A 69 7.73 -7.38 9.91
N GLU A 70 8.99 -7.45 10.35
CA GLU A 70 9.53 -6.58 11.38
C GLU A 70 9.47 -5.09 10.96
N GLU A 71 9.74 -4.82 9.68
CA GLU A 71 9.60 -3.48 9.10
C GLU A 71 8.17 -2.97 9.25
N PHE A 72 7.17 -3.79 8.88
CA PHE A 72 5.78 -3.42 9.07
C PHE A 72 5.47 -3.21 10.56
N ALA A 73 5.91 -4.09 11.45
CA ALA A 73 5.67 -3.95 12.88
C ALA A 73 6.23 -2.63 13.44
N ALA A 74 7.42 -2.22 13.01
CA ALA A 74 8.02 -0.94 13.40
C ALA A 74 7.21 0.26 12.88
N LEU A 75 6.82 0.25 11.60
CA LEU A 75 6.01 1.31 11.00
C LEU A 75 4.58 1.35 11.58
N TRP A 76 4.02 0.19 11.90
CA TRP A 76 2.74 0.08 12.58
C TRP A 76 2.84 0.64 14.00
N ALA A 77 3.88 0.31 14.76
CA ALA A 77 4.09 0.88 16.09
C ALA A 77 4.29 2.42 16.09
N ALA A 78 4.72 3.01 14.97
CA ALA A 78 4.83 4.46 14.83
C ALA A 78 3.47 5.20 14.75
N HIS A 79 2.35 4.48 14.59
CA HIS A 79 0.98 5.02 14.60
C HIS A 79 0.72 6.18 13.63
N GLU A 80 1.44 6.24 12.52
CA GLU A 80 1.21 7.25 11.49
C GLU A 80 -0.17 7.05 10.84
N VAL A 81 -0.89 8.16 10.64
CA VAL A 81 -2.23 8.21 10.02
C VAL A 81 -2.27 9.42 9.09
N GLY A 82 -2.92 9.29 7.93
CA GLY A 82 -3.20 10.39 7.02
C GLY A 82 -1.95 11.01 6.39
N LEU A 83 -0.89 10.21 6.17
CA LEU A 83 0.25 10.68 5.39
C LEU A 83 -0.22 11.14 4.00
N PRO A 84 0.13 12.37 3.57
CA PRO A 84 -0.38 12.91 2.33
C PRO A 84 0.09 12.04 1.17
N GLN A 85 -0.86 11.68 0.31
CA GLN A 85 -0.51 11.11 -0.97
C GLN A 85 0.19 12.18 -1.80
N THR A 86 1.33 11.82 -2.38
CA THR A 86 2.03 12.71 -3.30
C THR A 86 1.24 12.80 -4.60
N GLU A 87 1.08 14.03 -5.12
CA GLU A 87 0.39 14.28 -6.40
C GLU A 87 1.03 13.52 -7.57
N THR A 88 2.33 13.21 -7.44
CA THR A 88 3.08 12.39 -8.38
C THR A 88 3.62 11.13 -7.69
N LYS A 89 3.67 10.02 -8.43
CA LYS A 89 4.40 8.81 -8.01
C LYS A 89 5.38 8.40 -9.10
N ARG A 90 6.59 8.02 -8.68
CA ARG A 90 7.58 7.42 -9.57
C ARG A 90 7.42 5.92 -9.64
N VAL A 91 7.45 5.38 -10.85
CA VAL A 91 7.32 3.94 -11.11
C VAL A 91 8.39 3.51 -12.09
N ARG A 92 9.00 2.34 -11.86
CA ARG A 92 9.95 1.73 -12.79
C ARG A 92 9.18 0.85 -13.79
N HIS A 93 9.18 1.25 -15.05
CA HIS A 93 8.68 0.47 -16.18
C HIS A 93 9.84 -0.29 -16.83
N PRO A 94 9.67 -1.59 -17.18
CA PRO A 94 10.74 -2.39 -17.77
C PRO A 94 11.32 -1.77 -19.04
N ASP A 95 10.46 -1.26 -19.93
CA ASP A 95 10.89 -0.75 -21.24
C ASP A 95 11.14 0.75 -21.28
N LEU A 96 10.58 1.52 -20.33
CA LEU A 96 10.57 2.99 -20.36
C LEU A 96 11.39 3.63 -19.24
N GLY A 97 11.95 2.83 -18.33
CA GLY A 97 12.70 3.34 -17.19
C GLY A 97 11.79 3.96 -16.12
N VAL A 98 12.25 5.01 -15.45
CA VAL A 98 11.48 5.70 -14.40
C VAL A 98 10.46 6.64 -15.04
N LEU A 99 9.20 6.47 -14.67
CA LEU A 99 8.08 7.31 -15.09
C LEU A 99 7.57 8.13 -13.91
N ASP A 100 7.40 9.44 -14.12
CA ASP A 100 6.68 10.34 -13.22
C ASP A 100 5.20 10.36 -13.59
N LEU A 101 4.35 9.84 -12.71
CA LEU A 101 2.91 9.71 -12.96
C LEU A 101 2.13 10.59 -12.00
N TYR A 102 1.26 11.44 -12.53
CA TYR A 102 0.25 12.14 -11.72
C TYR A 102 -0.78 11.13 -11.20
N CYS A 103 -1.13 11.25 -9.92
CA CYS A 103 -2.08 10.38 -9.25
C CYS A 103 -3.17 11.20 -8.59
N GLN A 104 -4.41 10.94 -8.99
CA GLN A 104 -5.60 11.51 -8.37
C GLN A 104 -6.40 10.36 -7.77
N VAL A 105 -6.68 10.46 -6.46
CA VAL A 105 -7.64 9.57 -5.82
C VAL A 105 -9.02 10.19 -5.98
N LEU A 106 -9.88 9.48 -6.70
CA LEU A 106 -11.29 9.80 -6.79
C LEU A 106 -12.00 9.09 -5.66
N VAL A 107 -12.62 9.87 -4.77
CA VAL A 107 -13.50 9.36 -3.71
C VAL A 107 -14.92 9.59 -4.16
N ASP A 108 -15.71 8.52 -4.30
CA ASP A 108 -17.15 8.64 -4.43
C ASP A 108 -17.75 8.92 -3.03
N PRO A 109 -18.40 10.08 -2.79
CA PRO A 109 -18.95 10.41 -1.49
C PRO A 109 -20.30 9.70 -1.20
N ALA A 110 -20.99 9.17 -2.20
CA ALA A 110 -22.27 8.47 -2.05
C ALA A 110 -22.09 6.97 -1.76
N GLN A 111 -20.97 6.39 -2.20
CA GLN A 111 -20.52 5.05 -1.87
C GLN A 111 -19.02 5.16 -1.65
N TRP A 112 -18.50 5.01 -0.43
CA TRP A 112 -17.10 5.27 -0.07
C TRP A 112 -16.03 4.36 -0.75
N GLN A 113 -16.09 4.17 -2.07
CA GLN A 113 -15.12 3.49 -2.89
C GLN A 113 -14.13 4.52 -3.46
N SER A 114 -12.85 4.19 -3.34
CA SER A 114 -11.75 4.86 -4.01
C SER A 114 -11.23 3.95 -5.11
N LEU A 115 -11.12 4.46 -6.34
CA LEU A 115 -10.53 3.74 -7.47
C LEU A 115 -9.07 4.17 -7.64
N LEU A 116 -8.18 3.18 -7.70
CA LEU A 116 -6.71 3.31 -7.82
C LEU A 116 -6.21 3.15 -9.25
#